data_AF-A0A653DB62-F1
#
_entry.id   AF-A0A653DB62-F1
#
_cell.length_a   1.000
_cell.length_b   1.000
_cell.length_c   1.000
_cell.angle_alpha   90.00
_cell.angle_beta   90.00
_cell.angle_gamma   90.00
#
_symmetry.space_group_name_H-M   'P 1'
#
loop_
_entity.id
_entity.type
_entity.pdbx_description
1 polymer ?
#
loop_
_entity_poly.entity_id
_entity_poly.type
_entity_poly.pdbx_seq_one_letter_code
_entity_poly.pdbx_strand_id
1 'polypeptide(L)'
;MNGFADASEYYLLEYTDECIKEKLKHYNRRLRPLYEQLHAYIRSKLRKKYGNCISETAPIPAHLLGDISAQKWGGIGPITLPYPEAFEDLSENLKKQVGFLLKLV
;
A
#
# COMPACT_ATOMS: atom_id res chain seq x y z
N MET A 1 18.61 -19.82 26.89
CA MET A 1 18.80 -18.61 26.05
C MET A 1 19.50 -19.03 24.79
N ASN A 2 19.05 -18.55 23.63
CA ASN A 2 19.43 -19.08 22.32
C ASN A 2 20.68 -18.41 21.72
N GLY A 3 21.41 -17.59 22.49
CA GLY A 3 22.67 -16.96 22.08
C GLY A 3 22.55 -15.63 21.31
N PHE A 4 21.35 -15.21 20.93
CA PHE A 4 21.11 -13.95 20.21
C PHE A 4 20.94 -12.76 21.15
N ALA A 5 21.37 -11.58 20.70
CA ALA A 5 21.20 -10.31 21.40
C ALA A 5 19.74 -9.84 21.42
N ASP A 6 18.99 -10.08 20.33
CA ASP A 6 17.57 -9.78 20.23
C ASP A 6 16.84 -10.65 19.19
N ALA A 7 15.51 -10.54 19.14
CA ALA A 7 14.68 -11.30 18.21
C ALA A 7 14.94 -10.95 16.73
N SER A 8 15.34 -9.71 16.43
CA SER A 8 15.66 -9.30 15.06
C SER A 8 16.94 -9.98 14.54
N GLU A 9 17.94 -10.18 15.40
CA GLU A 9 19.14 -10.94 15.06
C GLU A 9 18.80 -12.40 14.75
N TYR A 10 17.92 -13.02 15.55
CA TYR A 10 17.41 -14.36 15.28
C TYR A 10 16.69 -14.46 13.93
N TYR A 11 15.75 -13.54 13.63
CA TYR A 11 15.01 -13.57 12.37
C TYR A 11 15.88 -13.34 11.13
N LEU A 12 17.00 -12.63 11.26
CA LEU A 12 17.88 -12.36 10.13
C LEU A 12 18.70 -13.58 9.70
N LEU A 13 18.81 -14.61 10.55
CA LEU A 13 19.45 -15.87 10.17
C LEU A 13 18.72 -16.62 9.05
N GLU A 14 17.43 -16.34 8.84
CA GLU A 14 16.68 -16.90 7.71
C GLU A 14 17.23 -16.42 6.36
N TYR A 15 17.95 -15.30 6.36
CA TYR A 15 18.60 -14.76 5.17
C TYR A 15 20.05 -15.22 5.12
N THR A 16 20.48 -15.73 3.96
CA THR A 16 21.86 -16.20 3.72
C THR A 16 22.87 -15.05 3.54
N ASP A 17 22.45 -13.81 3.74
CA ASP A 17 23.17 -12.60 3.38
C ASP A 17 23.45 -11.76 4.63
N GLU A 18 24.70 -11.77 5.09
CA GLU A 18 25.13 -11.06 6.30
C GLU A 18 24.93 -9.53 6.19
N CYS A 19 24.84 -9.00 4.97
CA CYS A 19 24.65 -7.56 4.70
C CYS A 19 23.19 -7.20 4.36
N ILE A 20 22.22 -8.07 4.67
CA ILE A 20 20.81 -7.88 4.30
C ILE A 20 20.24 -6.55 4.82
N LYS A 21 20.60 -6.14 6.05
CA LYS A 21 20.16 -4.87 6.66
C LYS A 21 20.60 -3.65 5.82
N GLU A 22 21.85 -3.65 5.38
CA GLU A 22 22.46 -2.59 4.57
C GLU A 22 21.85 -2.55 3.17
N LYS A 23 21.62 -3.73 2.56
CA LYS A 23 20.97 -3.85 1.25
C LYS A 23 19.52 -3.35 1.29
N LEU A 24 18.74 -3.68 2.32
CA LEU A 24 17.38 -3.16 2.50
C LEU A 24 17.38 -1.64 2.65
N LYS A 25 18.29 -1.06 3.44
CA LYS A 25 18.47 0.40 3.55
C LYS A 25 18.81 1.03 2.20
N HIS A 26 19.70 0.40 1.42
CA HIS A 26 20.09 0.86 0.09
C HIS A 26 18.88 0.90 -0.86
N TYR A 27 18.11 -0.18 -0.95
CA TYR A 27 16.92 -0.23 -1.80
C TYR A 27 15.84 0.73 -1.35
N ASN A 28 15.60 0.87 -0.04
CA ASN A 28 14.66 1.85 0.50
C ASN A 28 15.02 3.28 0.05
N ARG A 29 16.30 3.67 0.13
CA ARG A 29 16.76 4.98 -0.34
C ARG A 29 16.52 5.19 -1.83
N ARG A 30 16.67 4.14 -2.65
CA ARG A 30 16.42 4.20 -4.10
C ARG A 30 14.93 4.29 -4.44
N LEU A 31 14.07 3.64 -3.67
CA LEU A 31 12.62 3.65 -3.86
C LEU A 31 11.97 4.94 -3.33
N ARG A 32 12.58 5.56 -2.31
CA ARG A 32 12.03 6.74 -1.62
C ARG A 32 11.60 7.88 -2.56
N PRO A 33 12.38 8.32 -3.57
CA PRO A 33 11.94 9.40 -4.45
C PRO A 33 10.67 9.06 -5.24
N LEU A 34 10.52 7.81 -5.71
CA LEU A 34 9.32 7.35 -6.38
C LEU A 34 8.12 7.33 -5.43
N TYR A 35 8.32 6.82 -4.21
CA TYR A 35 7.29 6.81 -3.16
C TYR A 35 6.84 8.23 -2.81
N GLU A 36 7.75 9.20 -2.68
CA GLU A 36 7.41 10.58 -2.36
C GLU A 36 6.56 11.23 -3.46
N GLN A 37 6.85 10.97 -4.74
CA GLN A 37 6.02 11.44 -5.87
C GLN A 37 4.62 10.82 -5.83
N LEU A 38 4.52 9.50 -5.64
CA LEU A 38 3.25 8.80 -5.52
C LEU A 38 2.44 9.30 -4.32
N HIS A 39 3.08 9.47 -3.16
CA HIS A 39 2.46 9.98 -1.95
C HIS A 39 1.96 11.41 -2.14
N ALA A 40 2.74 12.29 -2.79
CA ALA A 40 2.32 13.67 -3.07
C ALA A 40 1.11 13.71 -4.02
N TYR A 41 1.13 12.89 -5.08
CA TYR A 41 0.03 12.76 -6.02
C TYR A 41 -1.26 12.30 -5.33
N ILE A 42 -1.18 11.24 -4.52
CA ILE A 42 -2.33 10.68 -3.80
C ILE A 42 -2.85 11.69 -2.76
N ARG A 43 -1.97 12.36 -2.00
CA ARG A 43 -2.37 13.44 -1.09
C ARG A 43 -3.17 14.52 -1.82
N SER A 44 -2.71 14.94 -3.00
CA SER A 44 -3.41 15.94 -3.83
C SER A 44 -4.80 15.45 -4.26
N LYS A 45 -4.93 14.21 -4.72
CA LYS A 45 -6.21 13.62 -5.12
C LYS A 45 -7.18 13.48 -3.95
N LEU A 46 -6.71 12.99 -2.80
CA LEU A 46 -7.54 12.87 -1.60
C LEU A 46 -7.95 14.24 -1.08
N ARG A 47 -7.04 15.25 -1.06
CA ARG A 47 -7.36 16.61 -0.64
C ARG A 47 -8.41 17.25 -1.57
N LYS A 48 -8.38 16.98 -2.87
CA LYS A 48 -9.45 17.41 -3.79
C LYS A 48 -10.81 16.80 -3.44
N LYS A 49 -10.84 15.56 -2.92
CA LYS A 49 -12.08 14.87 -2.55
C LYS A 49 -12.61 15.25 -1.17
N TYR A 50 -11.73 15.35 -0.18
CA TYR A 50 -12.09 15.53 1.23
C TYR A 50 -11.85 16.95 1.77
N GLY A 51 -11.19 17.80 0.98
CA GLY A 51 -10.94 19.20 1.33
C GLY A 51 -9.85 19.38 2.39
N ASN A 52 -10.05 20.39 3.23
CA ASN A 52 -9.02 20.88 4.16
C ASN A 52 -8.67 19.93 5.31
N CYS A 53 -9.41 18.83 5.50
CA CYS A 53 -9.08 17.82 6.51
C CYS A 53 -7.78 17.04 6.20
N ILE A 54 -7.28 17.13 4.97
CA ILE A 54 -5.99 16.55 4.58
C ILE A 54 -4.98 17.68 4.44
N SER A 55 -4.03 17.78 5.38
CA SER A 55 -2.97 18.79 5.33
C SER A 55 -2.14 18.72 4.04
N GLU A 56 -1.62 19.86 3.58
CA GLU A 56 -0.73 19.92 2.42
C GLU A 56 0.66 19.37 2.71
N THR A 57 1.11 19.44 3.96
CA THR A 57 2.49 19.13 4.36
C THR A 57 2.58 18.00 5.37
N ALA A 58 1.52 17.71 6.12
CA ALA A 58 1.51 16.61 7.08
C ALA A 58 1.29 15.23 6.38
N PRO A 59 1.58 14.12 7.10
CA PRO A 59 1.26 12.78 6.61
C PRO A 59 -0.23 12.60 6.28
N ILE A 60 -0.53 11.72 5.32
CA ILE A 60 -1.92 11.38 4.99
C ILE A 60 -2.54 10.59 6.16
N PRO A 61 -3.77 10.91 6.60
CA PRO A 61 -4.46 10.11 7.60
C PRO A 61 -4.63 8.65 7.15
N ALA A 62 -4.13 7.69 7.94
CA ALA A 62 -4.03 6.28 7.54
C ALA A 62 -5.37 5.65 7.12
N HIS A 63 -6.45 5.96 7.85
CA HIS A 63 -7.79 5.43 7.60
C HIS A 63 -8.40 5.87 6.24
N LEU A 64 -7.78 6.81 5.53
CA LEU A 64 -8.24 7.29 4.22
C LEU A 64 -7.59 6.57 3.03
N LEU A 65 -6.73 5.58 3.29
CA LEU A 65 -5.95 4.91 2.24
C LEU A 65 -6.57 3.60 1.73
N GLY A 66 -7.82 3.32 2.11
CA GLY A 66 -8.58 2.16 1.59
C GLY A 66 -8.16 0.82 2.15
N ASP A 67 -7.33 0.82 3.19
CA ASP A 67 -6.86 -0.33 3.97
C ASP A 67 -6.65 0.13 5.41
N ILE A 68 -7.07 -0.67 6.39
CA ILE A 68 -7.00 -0.33 7.82
C ILE A 68 -5.56 -0.09 8.29
N SER A 69 -4.61 -0.79 7.66
CA SER A 69 -3.18 -0.66 7.96
C SER A 69 -2.47 0.37 7.11
N ALA A 70 -3.15 0.93 6.10
CA ALA A 70 -2.58 1.78 5.06
C ALA A 70 -1.39 1.16 4.30
N GLN A 71 -1.24 -0.17 4.35
CA GLN A 71 -0.16 -0.88 3.66
C GLN A 71 -0.44 -0.96 2.15
N LYS A 72 -1.71 -1.11 1.76
CA LYS A 72 -2.14 -1.22 0.36
C LYS A 72 -3.13 -0.12 0.01
N TRP A 73 -2.91 0.56 -1.11
CA TRP A 73 -3.73 1.70 -1.53
C TRP A 73 -4.66 1.38 -2.71
N GLY A 74 -4.96 0.09 -2.94
CA GLY A 74 -5.85 -0.33 -4.02
C GLY A 74 -7.29 0.16 -3.84
N GLY A 75 -7.76 0.25 -2.59
CA GLY A 75 -9.14 0.66 -2.27
C GLY A 75 -9.50 2.10 -2.60
N ILE A 76 -8.51 2.97 -2.86
CA ILE A 76 -8.73 4.38 -3.23
C ILE A 76 -8.68 4.63 -4.75
N GLY A 77 -8.58 3.57 -5.56
CA GLY A 77 -8.58 3.64 -7.02
C GLY A 77 -9.64 4.58 -7.62
N PRO A 78 -10.92 4.51 -7.20
CA PRO A 78 -11.98 5.40 -7.71
C PRO A 78 -11.73 6.91 -7.51
N ILE A 79 -10.83 7.30 -6.60
CA ILE A 79 -10.48 8.70 -6.30
C ILE A 79 -9.17 9.10 -7.00
N THR A 80 -8.23 8.16 -7.12
CA THR A 80 -6.85 8.46 -7.47
C THR A 80 -6.48 8.15 -8.91
N LEU A 81 -7.25 7.33 -9.65
CA LEU A 81 -6.91 6.99 -11.02
C LEU A 81 -6.81 8.25 -11.91
N PRO A 82 -5.74 8.39 -12.72
CA PRO A 82 -5.61 9.50 -13.65
C PRO A 82 -6.62 9.43 -14.81
N TYR A 83 -6.88 8.23 -15.31
CA TYR A 83 -7.75 7.92 -16.46
C TYR A 83 -8.75 6.82 -16.04
N PRO A 84 -9.80 7.17 -15.27
CA PRO A 84 -10.74 6.18 -14.73
C PRO A 84 -11.45 5.37 -15.82
N GLU A 85 -11.67 5.94 -17.00
CA GLU A 85 -12.31 5.30 -18.15
C GLU A 85 -11.48 4.15 -18.76
N ALA A 86 -10.16 4.13 -18.51
CA ALA A 86 -9.27 3.10 -19.02
C ALA A 86 -9.09 1.91 -18.04
N PHE A 87 -9.71 1.97 -16.86
CA PHE A 87 -9.59 0.95 -15.83
C PHE A 87 -10.94 0.27 -15.60
N GLU A 88 -10.96 -1.06 -15.66
CA GLU A 88 -12.14 -1.87 -15.36
C GLU A 88 -11.99 -2.55 -13.99
N ASP A 89 -12.85 -2.20 -13.03
CA ASP A 89 -12.96 -2.92 -11.76
C ASP A 89 -13.85 -4.15 -11.93
N LEU A 90 -13.24 -5.33 -11.87
CA LEU A 90 -13.91 -6.61 -12.08
C LEU A 90 -14.65 -7.14 -10.83
N SER A 91 -14.58 -6.45 -9.69
CA SER A 91 -15.09 -6.95 -8.41
C SER A 91 -16.57 -7.31 -8.46
N GLU A 92 -17.41 -6.44 -9.04
CA GLU A 92 -18.86 -6.70 -9.16
C GLU A 92 -19.17 -7.81 -10.16
N ASN A 93 -18.39 -7.92 -11.25
CA ASN A 93 -18.55 -9.00 -12.23
C ASN A 93 -18.23 -10.37 -11.60
N LEU A 94 -17.15 -10.45 -10.82
CA LEU A 94 -16.77 -11.66 -10.09
C LEU A 94 -17.81 -12.05 -9.04
N LYS A 95 -18.33 -11.09 -8.26
CA LYS A 95 -19.42 -11.36 -7.29
C LYS A 95 -20.66 -11.93 -7.96
N LYS A 96 -21.06 -11.40 -9.12
CA LYS A 96 -22.21 -11.92 -9.89
C LYS A 96 -21.97 -13.35 -10.36
N GLN A 97 -20.80 -13.65 -10.90
CA GLN A 97 -20.44 -15.00 -11.35
C GLN A 97 -20.42 -16.00 -10.19
N VAL A 98 -19.79 -15.66 -9.07
CA VAL A 98 -19.75 -16.53 -7.88
C VAL A 98 -21.16 -16.73 -7.32
N GLY A 99 -21.95 -15.67 -7.20
CA GLY A 99 -23.34 -15.76 -6.76
C GLY A 99 -24.23 -16.57 -7.69
N PHE A 100 -23.93 -16.60 -9.00
CA PHE A 100 -24.57 -17.49 -9.95
C PHE A 100 -24.17 -18.95 -9.74
N LEU A 101 -22.88 -19.24 -9.57
CA LEU A 101 -22.38 -20.60 -9.31
C LEU A 101 -22.96 -21.20 -8.02
N LEU A 102 -23.07 -20.39 -6.95
CA LEU A 102 -23.66 -20.83 -5.68
C LEU A 102 -25.16 -21.13 -5.76
N LYS A 103 -25.86 -20.67 -6.81
CA LYS A 103 -27.29 -20.99 -7.05
C LYS A 103 -27.48 -22.26 -7.87
N LEU A 104 -26.41 -22.83 -8.43
CA LEU A 104 -26.45 -24.03 -9.26
C LEU A 104 -26.07 -25.31 -8.51
N VAL A 105 -25.71 -25.20 -7.22
CA VAL A 105 -25.40 -26.30 -6.30
C VAL A 105 -26.49 -26.35 -5.24
#